data_AF-A0A8S3HMK9-F1
#
_entry.id   AF-A0A8S3HMK9-F1
#
_cell.length_a   1.000
_cell.length_b   1.000
_cell.length_c   1.000
_cell.angle_alpha   90.00
_cell.angle_beta   90.00
_cell.angle_gamma   90.00
#
_symmetry.space_group_name_H-M   'P 1'
#
loop_
_entity.id
_entity.type
_entity.pdbx_description
1 polymer ?
#
loop_
_entity_poly.entity_id
_entity_poly.type
_entity_poly.pdbx_seq_one_letter_code
_entity_poly.pdbx_strand_id
1 'polypeptide(L)'
;MTNLSDALLLRVTNKSIPNQYFFYVYSIFGEILSEEKSKELEFTDDMGNGYFAMLEQTWQQPSKTYKHLTVSVLLRAFLTLSKNEFIPQKTADSNKLCLLLEMCDDYPIVYDIIWALSFNKDIQQQLRSNAPFMSKLIQLAKQ
;
A
#
# COMPACT_ATOMS: atom_id res chain seq x y z
N MET A 1 9.00 23.87 -18.66
CA MET A 1 8.26 22.60 -18.54
C MET A 1 8.05 22.36 -17.05
N THR A 2 6.82 22.52 -16.58
CA THR A 2 6.44 22.21 -15.19
C THR A 2 6.50 20.69 -15.05
N ASN A 3 7.36 20.17 -14.17
CA ASN A 3 7.47 18.73 -13.97
C ASN A 3 6.11 18.21 -13.52
N LEU A 4 5.74 16.98 -13.91
CA LEU A 4 4.45 16.38 -13.52
C LEU A 4 4.29 16.40 -11.98
N SER A 5 5.41 16.26 -11.25
CA SER A 5 5.51 16.48 -9.80
C SER A 5 4.98 17.83 -9.35
N ASP A 6 5.37 18.92 -10.03
CA ASP A 6 5.07 20.30 -9.63
C ASP A 6 3.63 20.66 -9.97
N ALA A 7 3.14 20.16 -11.11
CA ALA A 7 1.74 20.32 -11.52
C ALA A 7 0.77 19.54 -10.61
N LEU A 8 1.22 18.40 -10.06
CA LEU A 8 0.47 17.64 -9.06
C LEU A 8 0.55 18.34 -7.69
N LEU A 9 1.72 18.80 -7.24
CA LEU A 9 1.90 19.54 -5.98
C LEU A 9 1.02 20.80 -5.91
N LEU A 10 0.92 21.55 -7.02
CA LEU A 10 0.11 22.77 -7.12
C LEU A 10 -1.40 22.51 -7.15
N ARG A 11 -1.84 21.31 -7.58
CA ARG A 11 -3.25 20.90 -7.51
C ARG A 11 -3.64 20.40 -6.12
N VAL A 12 -2.67 19.83 -5.40
CA VAL A 12 -2.81 19.33 -4.03
C VAL A 12 -3.17 20.47 -3.08
N THR A 13 -2.59 21.67 -3.20
CA THR A 13 -2.86 22.79 -2.28
C THR A 13 -4.26 23.40 -2.37
N ASN A 14 -5.08 23.05 -3.36
CA ASN A 14 -6.32 23.77 -3.69
C ASN A 14 -7.64 23.03 -3.42
N LYS A 15 -7.66 21.85 -2.78
CA LYS A 15 -8.92 21.16 -2.44
C LYS A 15 -8.89 20.52 -1.05
N SER A 16 -9.74 21.03 -0.17
CA SER A 16 -9.97 20.54 1.19
C SER A 16 -10.71 19.20 1.20
N ILE A 17 -9.98 18.07 1.15
CA ILE A 17 -10.39 16.81 1.80
C ILE A 17 -9.12 16.07 2.24
N PRO A 18 -8.87 15.85 3.55
CA PRO A 18 -7.67 15.17 4.06
C PRO A 18 -7.34 13.85 3.33
N ASN A 19 -8.35 13.07 2.97
CA ASN A 19 -8.18 11.77 2.29
C ASN A 19 -7.63 11.88 0.86
N GLN A 20 -7.88 12.99 0.15
CA GLN A 20 -7.35 13.19 -1.20
C GLN A 20 -5.88 13.58 -1.18
N TYR A 21 -5.41 14.29 -0.15
CA TYR A 21 -3.99 14.59 0.04
C TYR A 21 -3.18 13.29 0.19
N PHE A 22 -3.61 12.37 1.05
CA PHE A 22 -2.93 11.08 1.21
C PHE A 22 -2.90 10.27 -0.08
N PHE A 23 -3.99 10.27 -0.86
CA PHE A 23 -4.06 9.59 -2.16
C PHE A 23 -2.97 10.08 -3.12
N TYR A 24 -2.86 11.39 -3.31
CA TYR A 24 -1.89 11.96 -4.24
C TYR A 24 -0.47 11.83 -3.72
N VAL A 25 -0.24 12.03 -2.42
CA VAL A 25 1.07 11.87 -1.79
C VAL A 25 1.60 10.44 -1.97
N TYR A 26 0.79 9.41 -1.72
CA TYR A 26 1.21 8.02 -1.89
C TYR A 26 1.35 7.59 -3.35
N SER A 27 0.49 8.09 -4.24
CA SER A 27 0.60 7.82 -5.68
C SER A 27 1.84 8.51 -6.28
N ILE A 28 2.15 9.73 -5.83
CA ILE A 28 3.37 10.47 -6.20
C ILE A 28 4.60 9.76 -5.64
N PHE A 29 4.58 9.28 -4.39
CA PHE A 29 5.69 8.53 -3.82
C PHE A 29 5.90 7.17 -4.47
N GLY A 30 4.83 6.48 -4.87
CA GLY A 30 4.88 5.19 -5.54
C GLY A 30 5.22 5.23 -7.04
N GLU A 31 5.03 6.37 -7.72
CA GLU A 31 5.30 6.49 -9.17
C GLU A 31 6.43 7.47 -9.53
N ILE A 32 6.73 8.48 -8.71
CA ILE A 32 7.57 9.63 -9.09
C ILE A 32 8.89 9.68 -8.30
N LEU A 33 8.93 9.17 -7.07
CA LEU A 33 10.18 9.23 -6.30
C LEU A 33 11.13 8.09 -6.66
N SER A 34 12.39 8.45 -6.88
CA SER A 34 13.48 7.47 -6.86
C SER A 34 13.55 6.82 -5.47
N GLU A 35 14.07 5.60 -5.43
CA GLU A 35 14.25 4.85 -4.18
C GLU A 35 14.99 5.68 -3.12
N GLU A 36 16.01 6.44 -3.50
CA GLU A 36 16.75 7.34 -2.62
C GLU A 36 15.88 8.44 -2.00
N LYS A 37 15.07 9.13 -2.80
CA LYS A 37 14.18 10.19 -2.29
C LYS A 37 13.02 9.64 -1.46
N SER A 38 12.66 8.38 -1.68
CA SER A 38 11.65 7.71 -0.84
C SER A 38 12.15 7.50 0.59
N LYS A 39 13.47 7.31 0.79
CA LYS A 39 14.08 7.09 2.12
C LYS A 39 14.12 8.35 2.97
N GLU A 40 14.13 9.53 2.34
CA GLU A 40 14.12 10.84 3.02
C GLU A 40 12.74 11.24 3.55
N LEU A 41 11.69 10.47 3.23
CA LEU A 41 10.33 10.76 3.67
C LEU A 41 10.02 10.12 5.01
N GLU A 42 9.66 10.98 5.97
CA GLU A 42 9.06 10.54 7.22
C GLU A 42 7.61 10.08 6.98
N PHE A 43 7.42 8.76 6.90
CA PHE A 43 6.10 8.17 6.92
C PHE A 43 5.51 8.26 8.33
N THR A 44 4.39 8.95 8.52
CA THR A 44 3.68 8.95 9.79
C THR A 44 2.71 7.78 9.89
N ASP A 45 2.29 7.43 11.10
CA ASP A 45 1.32 6.34 11.30
C ASP A 45 -0.06 6.71 10.76
N ASP A 46 -0.45 7.99 10.84
CA ASP A 46 -1.69 8.52 10.27
C ASP A 46 -1.73 8.38 8.75
N MET A 47 -0.59 8.60 8.08
CA MET A 47 -0.44 8.40 6.64
C MET A 47 -0.67 6.94 6.26
N GLY A 48 -0.04 6.00 6.98
CA GLY A 48 -0.22 4.57 6.75
C GLY A 48 -1.66 4.10 7.01
N ASN A 49 -2.25 4.53 8.14
CA ASN A 49 -3.62 4.20 8.50
C ASN A 49 -4.63 4.76 7.48
N GLY A 50 -4.45 6.00 7.03
CA GLY A 50 -5.27 6.62 6.00
C GLY A 50 -5.20 5.88 4.67
N TYR A 51 -4.01 5.43 4.29
CA TYR A 51 -3.81 4.62 3.08
C TYR A 51 -4.56 3.29 3.15
N PHE A 52 -4.39 2.53 4.23
CA PHE A 52 -5.08 1.24 4.38
C PHE A 52 -6.60 1.39 4.50
N ALA A 53 -7.09 2.43 5.18
CA ALA A 53 -8.52 2.73 5.22
C ALA A 53 -9.08 3.03 3.82
N MET A 54 -8.32 3.70 2.96
CA MET A 54 -8.70 3.96 1.57
C MET A 54 -8.68 2.68 0.74
N LEU A 55 -7.65 1.85 0.88
CA LEU A 55 -7.56 0.55 0.21
C LEU A 55 -8.76 -0.34 0.55
N GLU A 56 -9.05 -0.47 1.85
CA GLU A 56 -10.18 -1.22 2.38
C GLU A 56 -11.52 -0.69 1.86
N GLN A 57 -11.74 0.64 1.94
CA GLN A 57 -12.97 1.25 1.42
C GLN A 57 -13.13 1.10 -0.09
N THR A 58 -12.03 1.20 -0.85
CA THR A 58 -12.07 1.05 -2.32
C THR A 58 -12.35 -0.39 -2.72
N TRP A 59 -11.83 -1.37 -1.96
CA TRP A 59 -12.10 -2.78 -2.18
C TRP A 59 -13.52 -3.18 -1.77
N GLN A 60 -13.96 -2.79 -0.58
CA GLN A 60 -15.27 -3.17 -0.03
C GLN A 60 -16.43 -2.34 -0.58
N GLN A 61 -16.19 -1.07 -0.96
CA GLN A 61 -17.23 -0.15 -1.44
C GLN A 61 -16.77 0.69 -2.65
N PRO A 62 -16.51 0.07 -3.82
CA PRO A 62 -15.90 0.72 -4.98
C PRO A 62 -16.66 1.96 -5.51
N SER A 63 -17.97 2.06 -5.23
CA SER A 63 -18.87 3.06 -5.85
C SER A 63 -19.09 4.35 -5.05
N LYS A 64 -18.58 4.47 -3.82
CA LYS A 64 -19.00 5.55 -2.89
C LYS A 64 -18.01 6.69 -2.75
N THR A 65 -16.78 6.43 -2.31
CA THR A 65 -15.86 7.50 -1.86
C THR A 65 -14.77 7.83 -2.87
N TYR A 66 -14.25 6.81 -3.56
CA TYR A 66 -13.07 6.93 -4.43
C TYR A 66 -13.38 6.49 -5.86
N LYS A 67 -14.43 7.07 -6.47
CA LYS A 67 -14.98 6.63 -7.78
C LYS A 67 -13.98 6.61 -8.95
N HIS A 68 -12.86 7.31 -8.83
CA HIS A 68 -11.81 7.36 -9.86
C HIS A 68 -10.61 6.45 -9.54
N LEU A 69 -10.62 5.80 -8.37
CA LEU A 69 -9.54 4.95 -7.92
C LEU A 69 -9.95 3.49 -8.02
N THR A 70 -9.03 2.68 -8.52
CA THR A 70 -9.18 1.24 -8.51
C THR A 70 -8.27 0.66 -7.44
N VAL A 71 -8.67 -0.46 -6.87
CA VAL A 71 -7.84 -1.25 -5.96
C VAL A 71 -6.48 -1.54 -6.60
N SER A 72 -6.46 -1.85 -7.90
CA SER A 72 -5.22 -2.11 -8.64
C SER A 72 -4.24 -0.93 -8.67
N VAL A 73 -4.72 0.31 -8.77
CA VAL A 73 -3.86 1.50 -8.73
C VAL A 73 -3.23 1.66 -7.35
N LEU A 74 -4.04 1.51 -6.29
CA LEU A 74 -3.55 1.58 -4.92
C LEU A 74 -2.50 0.49 -4.67
N LEU A 75 -2.81 -0.78 -4.96
CA LEU A 75 -1.87 -1.88 -4.76
C LEU A 75 -0.54 -1.69 -5.51
N ARG A 76 -0.54 -1.12 -6.72
CA ARG A 76 0.70 -0.78 -7.43
C ARG A 76 1.53 0.27 -6.71
N ALA A 77 0.89 1.35 -6.23
CA ALA A 77 1.58 2.36 -5.44
C ALA A 77 2.20 1.75 -4.17
N PHE A 78 1.45 0.88 -3.50
CA PHE A 78 1.94 0.21 -2.29
C PHE A 78 3.07 -0.79 -2.58
N LEU A 79 3.07 -1.49 -3.70
CA LEU A 79 4.18 -2.33 -4.11
C LEU A 79 5.48 -1.52 -4.26
N THR A 80 5.43 -0.33 -4.86
CA THR A 80 6.61 0.53 -4.90
C THR A 80 7.06 0.93 -3.49
N LEU A 81 6.11 1.32 -2.64
CA LEU A 81 6.41 1.72 -1.27
C LEU A 81 6.94 0.59 -0.40
N SER A 82 6.50 -0.65 -0.59
CA SER A 82 6.98 -1.80 0.19
C SER A 82 8.48 -2.07 0.04
N LYS A 83 9.14 -1.45 -0.95
CA LYS A 83 10.60 -1.49 -1.14
C LYS A 83 11.34 -0.50 -0.25
N ASN A 84 10.64 0.48 0.33
CA ASN A 84 11.18 1.38 1.33
C ASN A 84 11.36 0.65 2.67
N GLU A 85 12.50 0.87 3.35
CA GLU A 85 12.87 0.12 4.56
C GLU A 85 11.93 0.32 5.75
N PHE A 86 11.21 1.45 5.83
CA PHE A 86 10.31 1.77 6.94
C PHE A 86 8.90 1.20 6.76
N ILE A 87 8.47 0.99 5.51
CA ILE A 87 7.10 0.57 5.18
C ILE A 87 6.77 -0.82 5.73
N PRO A 88 7.66 -1.83 5.66
CA PRO A 88 7.41 -3.13 6.28
C PRO A 88 7.10 -3.07 7.77
N GLN A 89 7.88 -2.31 8.55
CA GLN A 89 7.65 -2.21 10.00
C GLN A 89 6.33 -1.48 10.29
N LYS A 90 6.04 -0.37 9.60
CA LYS A 90 4.75 0.34 9.76
C LYS A 90 3.55 -0.52 9.39
N THR A 91 3.70 -1.38 8.39
CA THR A 91 2.66 -2.34 8.01
C THR A 91 2.45 -3.38 9.11
N ALA A 92 3.52 -3.85 9.74
CA ALA A 92 3.45 -4.77 10.87
C ALA A 92 2.77 -4.13 12.08
N ASP A 93 3.19 -2.91 12.45
CA ASP A 93 2.69 -2.17 13.61
C ASP A 93 1.21 -1.79 13.49
N SER A 94 0.76 -1.48 12.27
CA SER A 94 -0.65 -1.18 11.99
C SER A 94 -1.55 -2.42 11.90
N ASN A 95 -0.97 -3.63 11.98
CA ASN A 95 -1.67 -4.91 11.87
C ASN A 95 -2.54 -5.02 10.60
N LYS A 96 -2.07 -4.43 9.49
CA LYS A 96 -2.80 -4.38 8.21
C LYS A 96 -2.45 -5.51 7.25
N LEU A 97 -1.59 -6.44 7.68
CA LEU A 97 -1.25 -7.60 6.87
C LEU A 97 -2.47 -8.47 6.56
N CYS A 98 -3.40 -8.65 7.51
CA CYS A 98 -4.62 -9.44 7.29
C CYS A 98 -5.44 -8.93 6.10
N LEU A 99 -5.60 -7.61 5.97
CA LEU A 99 -6.30 -7.00 4.84
C LEU A 99 -5.66 -7.39 3.50
N LEU A 100 -4.33 -7.37 3.41
CA LEU A 100 -3.60 -7.80 2.20
C LEU A 100 -3.80 -9.30 1.94
N LEU A 101 -3.78 -10.14 2.98
CA LEU A 101 -3.96 -11.59 2.81
C LEU A 101 -5.34 -11.94 2.25
N GLU A 102 -6.39 -11.25 2.69
CA GLU A 102 -7.74 -11.44 2.17
C GLU A 102 -7.86 -11.00 0.70
N MET A 103 -7.09 -10.00 0.29
CA MET A 103 -7.08 -9.50 -1.10
C MET A 103 -6.28 -10.37 -2.07
N CYS A 104 -5.54 -11.39 -1.60
CA CYS A 104 -4.68 -12.22 -2.45
C CYS A 104 -5.46 -13.02 -3.52
N ASP A 105 -6.71 -13.40 -3.23
CA ASP A 105 -7.55 -14.14 -4.18
C ASP A 105 -8.03 -13.27 -5.35
N ASP A 106 -8.31 -12.00 -5.06
CA ASP A 106 -8.83 -11.05 -6.04
C ASP A 106 -7.72 -10.32 -6.81
N TYR A 107 -6.54 -10.16 -6.19
CA TYR A 107 -5.46 -9.32 -6.71
C TYR A 107 -4.10 -10.02 -6.60
N PRO A 108 -3.63 -10.70 -7.67
CA PRO A 108 -2.35 -11.42 -7.65
C PRO A 108 -1.12 -10.58 -7.28
N ILE A 109 -1.13 -9.27 -7.59
CA ILE A 109 -0.07 -8.31 -7.21
C ILE A 109 0.17 -8.28 -5.69
N VAL A 110 -0.80 -8.70 -4.88
CA VAL A 110 -0.66 -8.73 -3.43
C VAL A 110 0.37 -9.77 -2.98
N TYR A 111 0.59 -10.83 -3.75
CA TYR A 111 1.70 -11.76 -3.48
C TYR A 111 3.07 -11.08 -3.60
N ASP A 112 3.26 -10.21 -4.60
CA ASP A 112 4.51 -9.45 -4.76
C ASP A 112 4.71 -8.45 -3.62
N ILE A 113 3.62 -7.83 -3.17
CA ILE A 113 3.62 -6.92 -2.01
C ILE A 113 4.01 -7.69 -0.75
N ILE A 114 3.35 -8.83 -0.47
CA ILE A 114 3.65 -9.66 0.68
C ILE A 114 5.10 -10.13 0.65
N TRP A 115 5.59 -10.53 -0.53
CA TRP A 115 6.99 -10.90 -0.72
C TRP A 115 7.93 -9.76 -0.34
N ALA A 116 7.69 -8.54 -0.85
CA ALA A 116 8.50 -7.36 -0.52
C ALA A 116 8.47 -7.03 0.99
N LEU A 117 7.33 -7.18 1.64
CA LEU A 117 7.20 -6.97 3.09
C LEU A 117 7.83 -8.08 3.94
N SER A 118 7.94 -9.31 3.39
CA SER A 118 8.37 -10.50 4.13
C SER A 118 9.82 -10.50 4.60
N PHE A 119 10.62 -9.52 4.19
CA PHE A 119 11.97 -9.31 4.73
C PHE A 119 11.96 -8.74 6.15
N ASN A 120 10.81 -8.23 6.63
CA ASN A 120 10.61 -7.82 8.01
C ASN A 120 10.21 -8.99 8.92
N LYS A 121 10.83 -9.09 10.10
CA LYS A 121 10.63 -10.23 11.04
C LYS A 121 9.22 -10.29 11.61
N ASP A 122 8.61 -9.16 11.93
CA ASP A 122 7.28 -9.09 12.51
C ASP A 122 6.24 -9.50 11.47
N ILE A 123 6.41 -9.04 10.21
CA ILE A 123 5.61 -9.52 9.08
C ILE A 123 5.74 -11.04 8.93
N GLN A 124 6.96 -11.61 8.96
CA GLN A 124 7.13 -13.07 8.89
C GLN A 124 6.39 -13.80 10.01
N GLN A 125 6.42 -13.27 11.23
CA GLN A 125 5.71 -13.85 12.36
C GLN A 125 4.20 -13.78 12.16
N GLN A 126 3.67 -12.66 11.68
CA GLN A 126 2.25 -12.50 11.36
C GLN A 126 1.83 -13.46 10.23
N LEU A 127 2.62 -13.60 9.17
CA LEU A 127 2.37 -14.57 8.08
C LEU A 127 2.31 -16.01 8.59
N ARG A 128 3.32 -16.43 9.37
CA ARG A 128 3.38 -17.79 9.93
C ARG A 128 2.24 -18.08 10.90
N SER A 129 1.71 -17.05 11.56
CA SER A 129 0.56 -17.15 12.45
C SER A 129 -0.78 -17.24 11.70
N ASN A 130 -0.81 -16.92 10.40
CA ASN A 130 -1.99 -17.03 9.56
C ASN A 130 -2.07 -18.42 8.89
N ALA A 131 -2.65 -19.39 9.62
CA ALA A 131 -2.76 -20.77 9.15
C ALA A 131 -3.50 -20.94 7.80
N PRO A 132 -4.60 -20.21 7.50
CA PRO A 132 -5.25 -20.28 6.19
C PRO A 132 -4.31 -19.89 5.05
N PHE A 133 -3.60 -18.77 5.19
CA PHE A 133 -2.66 -18.31 4.16
C PHE A 133 -1.48 -19.28 3.98
N MET A 134 -0.90 -19.77 5.07
CA MET A 134 0.21 -20.74 4.99
C MET A 134 -0.22 -22.05 4.31
N SER A 135 -1.43 -22.53 4.62
CA SER A 135 -1.99 -23.72 3.97
C SER A 135 -2.15 -23.51 2.46
N LYS A 136 -2.64 -22.33 2.07
CA LYS A 136 -2.77 -21.94 0.67
C LYS A 136 -1.42 -21.88 -0.05
N LEU A 137 -0.40 -21.27 0.55
CA LEU A 137 0.96 -21.24 -0.01
C LEU A 137 1.55 -22.63 -0.21
N ILE A 138 1.37 -23.54 0.76
CA ILE A 138 1.85 -24.92 0.66
C ILE A 138 1.16 -25.67 -0.49
N GLN A 139 -0.13 -25.40 -0.73
CA GLN A 139 -0.85 -26.00 -1.86
C GLN A 139 -0.33 -25.47 -3.20
N LEU A 140 -0.12 -24.15 -3.32
CA LEU A 140 0.42 -23.53 -4.52
C LEU A 140 1.84 -24.01 -4.85
N ALA A 141 2.68 -24.23 -3.84
CA ALA A 141 4.05 -24.73 -4.02
C ALA A 141 4.14 -26.20 -4.50
N LYS A 142 3.03 -26.94 -4.44
CA LYS A 142 2.94 -28.34 -4.89
C LYS A 142 2.41 -28.47 -6.32
N GLN A 143 2.00 -27.37 -6.94
CA GLN A 143 1.56 -27.29 -8.34
C GLN A 143 2.76 -26.96 -9.23
#